data_AF-A0A9E5UIG2-F1
#
_entry.id   AF-A0A9E5UIG2-F1
#
_cell.length_a   1.000
_cell.length_b   1.000
_cell.length_c   1.000
_cell.angle_alpha   90.00
_cell.angle_beta   90.00
_cell.angle_gamma   90.00
#
_symmetry.space_group_name_H-M   'P 1'
#
loop_
_entity.id
_entity.type
_entity.pdbx_description
1 polymer ?
#
loop_
_entity_poly.entity_id
_entity_poly.type
_entity_poly.pdbx_seq_one_letter_code
_entity_poly.pdbx_strand_id
1 'polypeptide(L)'
;MNQKNHPLQLNVGFIVHQSIGFSRDFQFDTSHIHLPPDLDVQDLSGEVRVTRTTEGVLLQAEFQGDIPIECSRCLDDFDITVQTDFTELYVF
;
A
#
# COMPACT_ATOMS: atom_id res chain seq x y z
N MET A 1 -22.22 0.48 -8.70
CA MET A 1 -20.74 0.52 -8.74
C MET A 1 -20.27 0.04 -7.38
N ASN A 2 -19.68 -1.16 -7.32
CA ASN A 2 -19.48 -1.90 -6.07
C ASN A 2 -18.31 -1.27 -5.29
N GLN A 3 -18.60 -0.61 -4.16
CA GLN A 3 -17.56 -0.18 -3.23
C GLN A 3 -16.89 -1.45 -2.68
N LYS A 4 -15.67 -1.73 -3.13
CA LYS A 4 -14.82 -2.75 -2.51
C LYS A 4 -14.42 -2.23 -1.13
N ASN A 5 -14.92 -2.84 -0.07
CA ASN A 5 -14.69 -2.44 1.33
C ASN A 5 -13.21 -2.47 1.80
N HIS A 6 -12.25 -2.91 0.98
CA HIS A 6 -10.84 -3.02 1.37
C HIS A 6 -9.90 -2.79 0.15
N PRO A 7 -9.59 -1.54 -0.20
CA PRO A 7 -8.76 -1.23 -1.37
C PRO A 7 -7.33 -1.79 -1.28
N LEU A 8 -6.80 -1.96 -0.06
CA LEU A 8 -5.46 -2.49 0.20
C LEU A 8 -5.41 -4.02 0.37
N GLN A 9 -6.52 -4.73 0.19
CA GLN A 9 -6.56 -6.19 0.32
C GLN A 9 -6.20 -6.86 -1.00
N LEU A 10 -5.04 -7.53 -1.03
CA LEU A 10 -4.54 -8.26 -2.20
C LEU A 10 -4.84 -9.76 -2.09
N ASN A 11 -5.46 -10.33 -3.12
CA ASN A 11 -5.52 -11.78 -3.27
C ASN A 11 -4.27 -12.26 -4.00
N VAL A 12 -3.38 -12.97 -3.30
CA VAL A 12 -2.11 -13.50 -3.82
C VAL A 12 -2.09 -15.03 -3.91
N GLY A 13 -3.21 -15.71 -3.67
CA GLY A 13 -3.26 -17.19 -3.62
C GLY A 13 -2.86 -17.87 -4.93
N PHE A 14 -3.03 -17.18 -6.07
CA PHE A 14 -2.60 -17.69 -7.37
C PHE A 14 -1.07 -17.73 -7.54
N ILE A 15 -0.31 -16.94 -6.76
CA ILE A 15 1.16 -16.89 -6.77
C ILE A 15 1.75 -18.15 -6.13
N VAL A 16 1.03 -18.78 -5.21
CA VAL A 16 1.50 -19.96 -4.47
C VAL A 16 1.77 -21.14 -5.40
N HIS A 17 1.09 -21.22 -6.53
CA HIS A 17 1.22 -22.31 -7.51
C HIS A 17 2.19 -21.99 -8.66
N GLN A 18 2.86 -20.84 -8.63
CA GLN A 18 3.81 -20.40 -9.67
C GLN A 18 5.23 -20.87 -9.38
N SER A 19 6.12 -20.76 -10.37
CA SER A 19 7.55 -21.02 -10.20
C SER A 19 8.21 -20.03 -9.25
N ILE A 20 9.26 -20.46 -8.54
CA ILE A 20 10.13 -19.57 -7.79
C ILE A 20 10.66 -18.46 -8.72
N GLY A 21 10.65 -17.22 -8.24
CA GLY A 21 11.00 -16.03 -9.02
C GLY A 21 9.85 -15.41 -9.81
N PHE A 22 8.68 -16.07 -9.89
CA PHE A 22 7.48 -15.44 -10.44
C PHE A 22 7.11 -14.20 -9.62
N SER A 23 6.85 -13.08 -10.28
CA SER A 23 6.40 -11.84 -9.66
C SER A 23 5.16 -11.28 -10.32
N ARG A 24 4.37 -10.52 -9.55
CA ARG A 24 3.25 -9.74 -10.06
C ARG A 24 3.19 -8.39 -9.35
N ASP A 25 2.97 -7.36 -10.15
CA ASP A 25 2.82 -5.99 -9.68
C ASP A 25 1.33 -5.63 -9.57
N PHE A 26 0.99 -4.90 -8.50
CA PHE A 26 -0.33 -4.37 -8.22
C PHE A 26 -0.21 -2.85 -8.10
N GLN A 27 -0.93 -2.13 -8.95
CA GLN A 27 -0.95 -0.66 -8.95
C GLN A 27 -2.12 -0.16 -8.10
N PHE A 28 -1.86 0.89 -7.33
CA PHE A 28 -2.83 1.55 -6.47
C PHE A 28 -2.98 3.01 -6.90
N ASP A 29 -4.24 3.43 -7.00
CA ASP A 29 -4.64 4.79 -7.29
C ASP A 29 -6.00 4.98 -6.58
N THR A 30 -6.01 5.74 -5.50
CA THR A 30 -7.16 5.93 -4.64
C THR A 30 -7.20 7.36 -4.14
N SER A 31 -8.20 8.12 -4.58
CA SER A 31 -8.34 9.55 -4.25
C SER A 31 -8.47 9.83 -2.76
N HIS A 32 -9.03 8.90 -1.98
CA HIS A 32 -9.16 9.04 -0.53
C HIS A 32 -9.26 7.68 0.15
N ILE A 33 -8.51 7.50 1.23
CA ILE A 33 -8.57 6.30 2.07
C ILE A 33 -8.41 6.65 3.54
N HIS A 34 -9.25 6.03 4.38
CA HIS A 34 -9.09 6.05 5.83
C HIS A 34 -8.35 4.78 6.28
N LEU A 35 -7.19 4.96 6.90
CA LEU A 35 -6.37 3.93 7.51
C LEU A 35 -6.58 3.96 9.03
N PRO A 36 -7.26 2.96 9.62
CA PRO A 36 -7.49 2.92 11.05
C PRO A 36 -6.17 2.89 11.85
N PRO A 37 -6.11 3.53 13.04
CA PRO A 37 -7.26 4.13 13.72
C PRO A 37 -7.59 5.58 13.32
N ASP A 38 -6.65 6.34 12.74
CA ASP A 38 -6.74 7.80 12.71
C ASP A 38 -5.98 8.48 11.55
N LEU A 39 -5.67 7.75 10.48
CA LEU A 39 -4.91 8.30 9.35
C LEU A 39 -5.76 8.41 8.09
N ASP A 40 -6.12 9.63 7.71
CA ASP A 40 -6.74 9.94 6.42
C ASP A 40 -5.67 10.31 5.40
N VAL A 41 -5.70 9.65 4.24
CA VAL A 41 -4.76 9.88 3.14
C VAL A 41 -5.52 10.26 1.88
N GLN A 42 -5.14 11.37 1.28
CA GLN A 42 -5.60 11.85 -0.01
C GLN A 42 -4.64 11.41 -1.11
N ASP A 43 -5.17 11.16 -2.31
CA ASP A 43 -4.40 10.84 -3.51
C ASP A 43 -3.32 9.74 -3.30
N LEU A 44 -3.71 8.68 -2.58
CA LEU A 44 -2.85 7.52 -2.36
C LEU A 44 -2.55 6.86 -3.70
N SER A 45 -1.27 6.80 -4.04
CA SER A 45 -0.77 6.08 -5.20
C SER A 45 0.45 5.24 -4.83
N GLY A 46 0.69 4.17 -5.58
CA GLY A 46 1.81 3.30 -5.30
C GLY A 46 1.74 1.97 -6.01
N GLU A 47 2.74 1.15 -5.75
CA GLU A 47 2.81 -0.20 -6.29
C GLU A 47 3.24 -1.21 -5.26
N VAL A 48 2.75 -2.44 -5.44
CA VAL A 48 3.17 -3.59 -4.66
C VAL A 48 3.60 -4.68 -5.61
N ARG A 49 4.87 -5.08 -5.51
CA ARG A 49 5.41 -6.28 -6.16
C ARG A 49 5.33 -7.46 -5.21
N VAL A 50 4.70 -8.53 -5.67
CA VAL A 50 4.61 -9.79 -4.94
C VAL A 50 5.37 -10.87 -5.69
N THR A 51 6.38 -11.46 -5.05
CA THR A 51 7.30 -12.43 -5.65
C THR A 51 7.24 -13.77 -4.92
N ARG A 52 7.13 -14.87 -5.67
CA ARG A 52 7.27 -16.23 -5.12
C ARG A 52 8.73 -16.51 -4.80
N THR A 53 9.04 -16.84 -3.55
CA THR A 53 10.36 -17.28 -3.12
C THR A 53 10.36 -18.78 -2.77
N THR A 54 11.54 -19.30 -2.40
CA THR A 54 11.70 -20.65 -1.86
C THR A 54 11.04 -20.82 -0.49
N GLU A 55 11.01 -19.75 0.31
CA GLU A 55 10.53 -19.75 1.70
C GLU A 55 9.07 -19.30 1.83
N GLY A 56 8.52 -18.65 0.81
CA GLY A 56 7.14 -18.19 0.82
C GLY A 56 6.87 -17.11 -0.23
N VAL A 57 6.29 -15.99 0.19
CA VAL A 57 5.92 -14.87 -0.68
C VAL A 57 6.54 -13.57 -0.14
N LEU A 58 7.37 -12.93 -0.97
CA LEU A 58 7.99 -11.64 -0.68
C LEU A 58 7.10 -10.52 -1.24
N LEU A 59 6.70 -9.60 -0.39
CA LEU A 59 5.98 -8.39 -0.75
C LEU A 59 6.94 -7.20 -0.66
N GLN A 60 6.97 -6.38 -1.70
CA GLN A 60 7.73 -5.13 -1.75
C GLN A 60 6.76 -4.04 -2.16
N ALA A 61 6.71 -2.96 -1.39
CA ALA A 61 5.71 -1.92 -1.53
C ALA A 61 6.35 -0.55 -1.52
N GLU A 62 5.85 0.33 -2.38
CA GLU A 62 6.17 1.75 -2.43
C GLU A 62 4.87 2.54 -2.56
N PHE A 63 4.65 3.50 -1.68
CA PHE A 63 3.43 4.31 -1.63
C PHE A 63 3.75 5.78 -1.39
N GLN A 64 2.89 6.64 -1.92
CA GLN A 64 2.84 8.06 -1.60
C GLN A 64 1.39 8.54 -1.45
N GLY A 65 1.21 9.63 -0.72
CA GLY A 65 -0.08 10.30 -0.59
C GLY A 65 0.03 11.56 0.25
N ASP A 66 -1.05 12.33 0.28
CA ASP A 66 -1.12 13.58 1.01
C ASP A 66 -1.90 13.40 2.32
N ILE A 67 -1.35 13.90 3.42
CA ILE A 67 -1.97 13.83 4.75
C ILE A 67 -2.17 15.24 5.32
N PRO A 68 -3.31 15.51 6.01
CA PRO A 68 -3.54 16.78 6.66
C PRO A 68 -2.67 16.89 7.91
N ILE A 69 -1.95 18.00 8.05
CA ILE A 69 -1.15 18.32 9.23
C ILE A 69 -1.34 19.76 9.68
N GLU A 70 -1.15 20.02 10.96
CA GLU A 70 -1.15 21.37 11.53
C GLU A 70 0.27 21.91 11.60
N CYS A 71 0.47 23.16 11.18
CA CYS A 71 1.76 23.83 11.31
C CYS A 71 2.06 24.17 12.78
N SER A 72 3.15 23.63 13.34
CA SER A 72 3.57 23.93 14.72
C SER A 72 3.96 25.40 15.00
N ARG A 73 4.08 26.25 13.96
CA ARG A 73 4.43 27.67 14.10
C ARG A 73 3.20 28.59 14.03
N CYS A 74 2.34 28.41 13.01
CA CYS A 74 1.19 29.29 12.79
C CYS A 74 -0.16 28.65 13.13
N LEU A 75 -0.21 27.35 13.39
CA LEU A 75 -1.43 26.56 13.63
C LEU A 75 -2.39 26.54 12.43
N ASP A 76 -1.87 26.77 11.22
CA ASP A 76 -2.65 26.59 9.99
C ASP A 76 -2.58 25.13 9.53
N ASP A 77 -3.73 24.59 9.09
CA ASP A 77 -3.82 23.28 8.46
C ASP A 77 -3.29 23.33 7.03
N PHE A 78 -2.51 22.32 6.65
CA PHE A 78 -2.06 22.11 5.28
C PHE A 78 -1.79 20.64 5.00
N ASP A 79 -1.84 20.26 3.73
CA ASP A 79 -1.51 18.91 3.30
C ASP A 79 0.00 18.77 3.05
N ILE A 80 0.57 17.65 3.49
CA ILE A 80 1.94 17.27 3.20
C ILE A 80 1.97 15.93 2.45
N THR A 81 2.77 15.87 1.39
CA THR A 81 3.06 14.61 0.72
C THR A 81 4.02 13.78 1.56
N VAL A 82 3.59 12.56 1.90
CA VAL A 82 4.40 11.55 2.57
C VAL A 82 4.65 10.38 1.63
N GLN A 83 5.79 9.72 1.82
CA GLN A 83 6.19 8.54 1.07
C GLN A 83 6.62 7.46 2.06
N THR A 84 6.37 6.20 1.71
CA THR A 84 6.79 5.05 2.49
C THR A 84 7.10 3.87 1.57
N ASP A 85 8.09 3.08 1.97
CA ASP A 85 8.43 1.82 1.35
C ASP A 85 8.62 0.75 2.42
N PHE A 86 8.28 -0.50 2.09
CA PHE A 86 8.53 -1.61 2.99
C PHE A 86 8.63 -2.93 2.23
N THR A 87 9.31 -3.89 2.84
CA THR A 87 9.46 -5.26 2.35
C THR A 87 9.10 -6.24 3.44
N GLU A 88 8.25 -7.22 3.14
CA GLU A 88 7.78 -8.23 4.09
C GLU A 88 7.80 -9.63 3.48
N LEU A 89 8.15 -10.64 4.26
CA LEU A 89 8.18 -12.04 3.82
C LEU A 89 7.15 -12.86 4.60
N TYR A 90 6.14 -13.35 3.88
CA TYR A 90 5.20 -14.32 4.43
C TYR A 90 5.71 -15.74 4.19
N VAL A 91 6.10 -16.44 5.27
CA VAL A 91 6.64 -17.81 5.26
C VAL A 91 5.52 -18.82 5.53
N PHE A 92 5.51 -19.95 4.80
CA PHE A 92 4.57 -21.06 4.98
C PHE A 92 5.18 -22.41 4.58
#